data_AF-A0A1S8L3H0-F1
#
_entry.id   AF-A0A1S8L3H0-F1
#
_cell.length_a   1.000
_cell.length_b   1.000
_cell.length_c   1.000
_cell.angle_alpha   90.00
_cell.angle_beta   90.00
_cell.angle_gamma   90.00
#
_symmetry.space_group_name_H-M   'P 1'
#
loop_
_entity.id
_entity.type
_entity.pdbx_description
1 polymer ?
#
loop_
_entity_poly.entity_id
_entity_poly.type
_entity_poly.pdbx_seq_one_letter_code
_entity_poly.pdbx_strand_id
1 'polypeptide(L)'
;MGYIVMIFIAIALIAALKWKAAIVIGVFIVICYFLGKKDNKNNDGLIDKKDVEEEKPEKIMIPQGLEEIEYYGGYNKGISNKLFLENRSNGICLYDKANNLKILILKRNIINFSMVGDYNRDSIVSGGKLEGGDFSLWGSIKGKMLYGDIGELIYARKKYTNSPIKTEVNVTDTRKIILKFKENEEEKGMILDKSVWEHLCFLCPEKKIK
;
A
#
# COMPACT_ATOMS: atom_id res chain seq x y z
N MET A 1 -43.51 -6.00 -15.72
CA MET A 1 -44.97 -6.24 -15.66
C MET A 1 -45.64 -5.77 -14.37
N GLY A 2 -44.96 -5.77 -13.20
CA GLY A 2 -45.60 -5.37 -11.92
C GLY A 2 -46.14 -3.93 -11.86
N TYR A 3 -45.47 -2.96 -12.51
CA TYR A 3 -45.91 -1.56 -12.51
C TYR A 3 -47.23 -1.31 -13.25
N ILE A 4 -47.52 -2.07 -14.30
CA ILE A 4 -48.74 -1.91 -15.08
C ILE A 4 -49.95 -2.36 -14.26
N VAL A 5 -49.82 -3.47 -13.53
CA VAL A 5 -50.88 -3.99 -12.64
C VAL A 5 -51.18 -3.02 -11.49
N MET A 6 -50.13 -2.40 -10.92
CA MET A 6 -50.29 -1.38 -9.86
C MET A 6 -51.04 -0.13 -10.33
N ILE A 7 -50.83 0.30 -11.58
CA ILE A 7 -51.53 1.46 -12.17
C ILE A 7 -53.03 1.16 -12.33
N PHE A 8 -53.40 -0.03 -12.79
CA PHE A 8 -54.82 -0.41 -12.92
C PHE A 8 -55.54 -0.51 -11.58
N ILE A 9 -54.86 -1.03 -10.54
CA ILE A 9 -55.42 -1.10 -9.18
C ILE A 9 -55.64 0.31 -8.61
N ALA A 10 -54.71 1.24 -8.85
CA ALA A 10 -54.85 2.63 -8.43
C ALA A 10 -56.02 3.33 -9.13
N ILE A 11 -56.20 3.11 -10.43
CA ILE A 11 -57.31 3.68 -11.21
C ILE A 11 -58.66 3.13 -10.72
N ALA A 12 -58.75 1.84 -10.42
CA ALA A 12 -59.96 1.22 -9.88
C ALA A 12 -60.32 1.75 -8.48
N LEU A 13 -59.32 1.98 -7.62
CA LEU A 13 -59.50 2.61 -6.30
C LEU A 13 -59.99 4.05 -6.41
N ILE A 14 -59.49 4.83 -7.36
CA ILE A 14 -59.92 6.21 -7.63
C ILE A 14 -61.36 6.25 -8.14
N ALA A 15 -61.78 5.27 -8.94
CA ALA A 15 -63.17 5.18 -9.42
C ALA A 15 -64.17 4.81 -8.30
N ALA A 16 -63.76 3.99 -7.32
CA ALA A 16 -64.59 3.59 -6.18
C ALA A 16 -64.73 4.70 -5.12
N LEU A 17 -63.71 5.54 -4.98
CA LEU A 17 -63.68 6.62 -4.01
C LEU A 17 -64.25 7.91 -4.64
N LYS A 18 -65.54 8.17 -4.36
CA LYS A 18 -66.30 9.37 -4.76
C LYS A 18 -65.43 10.63 -4.84
N TRP A 19 -65.68 11.49 -5.84
CA TRP A 19 -64.97 12.73 -6.23
C TRP A 19 -64.21 13.53 -5.15
N LYS A 20 -64.67 13.52 -3.90
CA LYS A 20 -63.97 14.08 -2.74
C LYS A 20 -62.59 13.46 -2.49
N ALA A 21 -62.39 12.17 -2.77
CA ALA A 21 -61.09 11.52 -2.60
C ALA A 21 -60.09 11.87 -3.72
N ALA A 22 -60.57 12.12 -4.94
CA ALA A 22 -59.73 12.59 -6.04
C ALA A 22 -59.10 13.96 -5.73
N ILE A 23 -59.84 14.83 -5.02
CA ILE A 23 -59.33 16.12 -4.54
C ILE A 23 -58.20 15.91 -3.52
N VAL A 24 -58.36 15.00 -2.56
CA VAL A 24 -57.33 14.70 -1.55
C VAL A 24 -56.06 14.13 -2.18
N ILE A 25 -56.20 13.21 -3.16
CA ILE A 25 -55.07 12.64 -3.89
C ILE A 25 -54.37 13.72 -4.73
N GLY A 26 -55.12 14.60 -5.39
CA GLY A 26 -54.56 15.72 -6.15
C GLY A 26 -53.75 16.67 -5.28
N VAL A 27 -54.26 17.03 -4.09
CA VAL A 27 -53.54 17.86 -3.11
C VAL A 27 -52.26 17.15 -2.63
N PHE A 28 -52.33 15.84 -2.37
CA PHE A 28 -51.18 15.06 -1.93
C PHE A 28 -50.07 14.99 -2.99
N ILE A 29 -50.43 14.83 -4.28
CA ILE A 29 -49.47 14.83 -5.39
C ILE A 29 -48.78 16.20 -5.52
N VAL A 30 -49.52 17.30 -5.39
CA VAL A 30 -48.95 18.66 -5.44
C VAL A 30 -47.98 18.89 -4.29
N ILE A 31 -48.32 18.45 -3.06
CA ILE A 31 -47.44 18.54 -1.89
C ILE A 31 -46.17 17.72 -2.10
N CYS A 32 -46.28 16.47 -2.56
CA CYS A 32 -45.12 15.62 -2.86
C CYS A 32 -44.23 16.20 -3.98
N TYR A 33 -44.82 16.82 -5.00
CA TYR A 33 -44.07 17.47 -6.08
C TYR A 33 -43.28 18.69 -5.57
N PHE A 34 -43.87 19.50 -4.68
CA PHE A 34 -43.19 20.65 -4.09
C PHE A 34 -42.12 20.26 -3.06
N LEU A 35 -42.35 19.20 -2.27
CA LEU A 35 -41.37 18.70 -1.31
C LEU A 35 -40.18 18.02 -2.02
N GLY A 36 -40.43 17.19 -3.05
CA GLY A 36 -39.35 16.56 -3.83
C GLY A 36 -38.48 17.55 -4.62
N LYS A 37 -39.02 18.73 -4.96
CA LYS A 37 -38.25 19.79 -5.63
C LYS A 37 -37.32 20.56 -4.68
N LYS A 38 -37.54 20.48 -3.35
CA LYS A 38 -36.71 21.20 -2.36
C LYS A 38 -35.36 20.51 -2.11
N ASP A 39 -35.29 19.19 -2.26
CA ASP A 39 -34.03 18.43 -2.08
C ASP A 39 -33.20 18.34 -3.37
N ASN A 40 -33.80 18.61 -4.54
CA ASN A 40 -33.10 18.56 -5.83
C ASN A 40 -32.61 19.94 -6.33
N LYS A 41 -32.64 20.97 -5.49
CA LYS A 41 -32.21 22.34 -5.85
C LYS A 41 -30.83 22.74 -5.33
N ASN A 42 -30.05 21.76 -4.86
CA ASN A 42 -28.65 21.95 -4.48
C ASN A 42 -27.65 21.39 -5.51
N ASN A 43 -28.09 20.84 -6.65
CA ASN A 43 -27.18 20.12 -7.56
C ASN A 43 -27.40 20.31 -9.07
N ASP A 44 -28.07 21.39 -9.52
CA ASP A 44 -28.04 21.73 -10.94
C ASP A 44 -27.66 23.20 -11.16
N GLY A 45 -26.54 23.36 -11.86
CA GLY A 45 -25.80 24.60 -12.02
C GLY A 45 -26.60 25.74 -12.66
N LEU A 46 -26.57 26.87 -11.97
CA LEU A 46 -26.27 28.14 -12.63
C LEU A 46 -24.87 28.55 -12.16
N ILE A 47 -23.87 28.19 -12.96
CA ILE A 47 -22.53 28.78 -12.88
C ILE A 47 -22.68 30.18 -13.46
N ASP A 48 -23.06 31.13 -12.61
CA ASP A 48 -22.56 32.48 -12.78
C ASP A 48 -21.03 32.37 -12.75
N LYS A 49 -20.39 32.74 -13.85
CA LYS A 49 -18.94 33.00 -13.92
C LYS A 49 -18.65 34.22 -13.05
N LYS A 50 -18.75 34.07 -11.73
CA LYS A 50 -17.98 34.87 -10.81
C LYS A 50 -16.63 34.19 -10.75
N ASP A 51 -15.61 34.97 -11.06
CA ASP A 51 -14.23 34.67 -10.79
C ASP A 51 -14.10 34.27 -9.32
N VAL A 52 -14.23 32.98 -9.04
CA VAL A 52 -13.74 32.40 -7.80
C VAL A 52 -12.24 32.45 -7.99
N GLU A 53 -11.62 33.50 -7.44
CA GLU A 53 -10.19 33.46 -7.12
C GLU A 53 -9.97 32.12 -6.42
N GLU A 54 -9.37 31.17 -7.14
CA GLU A 54 -8.94 29.90 -6.56
C GLU A 54 -7.96 30.28 -5.44
N GLU A 55 -8.46 30.33 -4.21
CA GLU A 55 -7.64 30.48 -3.02
C GLU A 55 -6.58 29.39 -3.10
N LYS A 56 -5.34 29.80 -3.43
CA LYS A 56 -4.22 28.88 -3.55
C LYS A 56 -4.13 28.14 -2.22
N PRO A 57 -4.25 26.79 -2.20
CA PRO A 57 -4.21 26.06 -0.95
C PRO A 57 -2.90 26.38 -0.24
N GLU A 58 -3.00 26.83 1.01
CA GLU A 58 -1.82 27.11 1.82
C GLU A 58 -0.93 25.86 1.83
N LYS A 59 0.33 26.04 1.45
CA LYS A 59 1.29 24.93 1.41
C LYS A 59 1.53 24.45 2.84
N ILE A 60 1.37 23.15 3.06
CA ILE A 60 1.71 22.53 4.35
C ILE A 60 3.20 22.73 4.62
N MET A 61 3.51 23.22 5.82
CA MET A 61 4.89 23.26 6.30
C MET A 61 5.25 21.88 6.85
N ILE A 62 6.20 21.20 6.18
CA ILE A 62 6.75 19.93 6.62
C ILE A 62 8.03 20.21 7.42
N PRO A 63 8.13 19.77 8.68
CA PRO A 63 9.35 19.88 9.46
C PRO A 63 10.57 19.27 8.74
N GLN A 64 11.75 19.84 8.93
CA GLN A 64 12.98 19.29 8.36
C GLN A 64 13.44 18.07 9.14
N GLY A 65 14.05 17.11 8.43
CA GLY A 65 14.64 15.91 9.04
C GLY A 65 13.64 14.81 9.40
N LEU A 66 12.41 14.86 8.89
CA LEU A 66 11.46 13.77 9.03
C LEU A 66 11.85 12.56 8.18
N GLU A 67 11.53 11.37 8.69
CA GLU A 67 11.75 10.10 7.99
C GLU A 67 10.76 9.97 6.82
N GLU A 68 11.26 9.61 5.64
CA GLU A 68 10.44 9.27 4.48
C GLU A 68 10.07 7.80 4.53
N ILE A 69 8.78 7.48 4.42
CA ILE A 69 8.22 6.13 4.45
C ILE A 69 7.38 5.85 3.21
N GLU A 70 7.24 4.58 2.85
CA GLU A 70 6.35 4.16 1.78
C GLU A 70 4.91 3.92 2.27
N TYR A 71 3.95 4.36 1.46
CA TYR A 71 2.52 4.07 1.61
C TYR A 71 2.05 3.16 0.48
N TYR A 72 1.38 2.08 0.86
CA TYR A 72 0.91 1.04 -0.06
C TYR A 72 -0.61 1.04 -0.27
N GLY A 73 -1.37 1.85 0.47
CA GLY A 73 -2.81 1.98 0.29
C GLY A 73 -3.65 1.77 1.55
N GLY A 74 -4.98 1.68 1.37
CA GLY A 74 -5.96 1.33 2.41
C GLY A 74 -6.83 2.48 2.91
N TYR A 75 -6.30 3.70 2.98
CA TYR A 75 -6.98 4.79 3.70
C TYR A 75 -7.84 5.66 2.79
N ASN A 76 -7.23 6.44 1.88
CA ASN A 76 -7.96 7.30 0.94
C ASN A 76 -7.33 7.28 -0.45
N LYS A 77 -8.13 7.54 -1.49
CA LYS A 77 -7.66 7.75 -2.87
C LYS A 77 -7.06 9.16 -2.95
N GLY A 78 -5.84 9.27 -3.49
CA GLY A 78 -5.16 10.56 -3.63
C GLY A 78 -4.05 10.82 -2.62
N ILE A 79 -3.64 9.82 -1.84
CA ILE A 79 -2.41 9.87 -1.04
C ILE A 79 -1.26 9.34 -1.92
N SER A 80 -0.12 10.02 -1.90
CA SER A 80 1.07 9.61 -2.63
C SER A 80 1.77 8.42 -1.95
N ASN A 81 2.57 7.70 -2.71
CA ASN A 81 3.30 6.54 -2.19
C ASN A 81 4.41 6.92 -1.20
N LYS A 82 4.76 8.20 -1.08
CA LYS A 82 5.86 8.70 -0.24
C LYS A 82 5.33 9.68 0.79
N LEU A 83 5.44 9.31 2.06
CA LEU A 83 4.98 10.13 3.18
C LEU A 83 6.14 10.48 4.09
N PHE A 84 6.06 11.62 4.76
CA PHE A 84 6.97 11.95 5.85
C PHE A 84 6.32 11.63 7.18
N LEU A 85 6.97 10.81 8.00
CA LEU A 85 6.52 10.40 9.32
C LEU A 85 7.09 11.34 10.39
N GLU A 86 6.20 11.87 11.21
CA GLU A 86 6.54 12.58 12.45
C GLU A 86 5.93 11.83 13.63
N ASN A 87 6.78 11.35 14.53
CA ASN A 87 6.35 10.74 15.78
C ASN A 87 6.04 11.83 16.81
N ARG A 88 4.85 11.75 17.44
CA ARG A 88 4.42 12.69 18.49
C ARG A 88 4.07 11.91 19.75
N SER A 89 4.09 12.59 20.89
CA SER A 89 3.77 11.95 22.18
C SER A 89 2.35 11.37 22.25
N ASN A 90 1.41 11.91 21.45
CA ASN A 90 0.00 11.54 21.48
C ASN A 90 -0.50 10.86 20.20
N GLY A 91 0.38 10.51 19.26
CA GLY A 91 -0.03 10.03 17.94
C GLY A 91 1.12 10.01 16.94
N ILE A 92 0.78 9.69 15.69
CA ILE A 92 1.67 9.86 14.55
C ILE A 92 1.07 10.87 13.58
N CYS A 93 1.92 11.64 12.92
CA CYS A 93 1.51 12.54 11.85
C CYS A 93 2.21 12.13 10.55
N LEU A 94 1.43 12.02 9.48
CA LEU A 94 1.91 11.71 8.14
C LEU A 94 1.70 12.93 7.25
N TYR A 95 2.76 13.37 6.58
CA TYR A 95 2.70 14.46 5.62
C TYR A 95 2.86 13.93 4.20
N ASP A 96 1.92 14.26 3.35
CA ASP A 96 1.99 14.01 1.92
C ASP A 96 2.32 15.32 1.21
N LYS A 97 3.59 15.48 0.86
CA LYS A 97 4.09 16.69 0.18
C LYS A 97 3.50 16.83 -1.22
N ALA A 98 3.24 15.72 -1.91
CA ALA A 98 2.78 15.75 -3.30
C ALA A 98 1.34 16.25 -3.41
N ASN A 99 0.49 15.84 -2.47
CA ASN A 99 -0.93 16.20 -2.45
C ASN A 99 -1.27 17.31 -1.45
N ASN A 100 -0.28 17.88 -0.77
CA ASN A 100 -0.46 18.92 0.25
C ASN A 100 -1.40 18.46 1.39
N LEU A 101 -1.30 17.18 1.81
CA LEU A 101 -2.16 16.59 2.84
C LEU A 101 -1.39 16.33 4.14
N LYS A 102 -2.10 16.46 5.25
CA LYS A 102 -1.62 16.13 6.60
C LYS A 102 -2.61 15.19 7.27
N ILE A 103 -2.14 14.03 7.71
CA ILE A 103 -2.95 13.00 8.36
C ILE A 103 -2.45 12.83 9.79
N LEU A 104 -3.26 13.23 10.77
CA LEU A 104 -2.94 13.09 12.19
C LEU A 104 -3.73 11.93 12.79
N ILE A 105 -3.01 10.90 13.24
CA ILE A 105 -3.61 9.71 13.86
C ILE A 105 -3.25 9.72 15.34
N LEU A 106 -4.22 10.09 16.18
CA LEU A 106 -4.03 10.10 17.62
C LEU A 106 -3.95 8.67 18.17
N LYS A 107 -3.10 8.45 19.18
CA LYS A 107 -2.93 7.17 19.88
C LYS A 107 -4.26 6.57 20.31
N ARG A 108 -5.19 7.40 20.82
CA ARG A 108 -6.52 6.96 21.26
C ARG A 108 -7.39 6.43 20.12
N ASN A 109 -7.17 6.91 18.89
CA ASN A 109 -7.91 6.50 17.70
C ASN A 109 -7.32 5.24 17.05
N ILE A 110 -6.06 4.90 17.31
CA ILE A 110 -5.47 3.64 16.84
C ILE A 110 -6.26 2.48 17.44
N ILE A 111 -6.72 1.54 16.63
CA ILE A 111 -7.44 0.35 17.08
C ILE A 111 -6.43 -0.77 17.30
N ASN A 112 -5.67 -1.08 16.26
CA ASN A 112 -4.60 -2.07 16.29
C ASN A 112 -3.63 -1.88 15.13
N PHE A 113 -2.48 -2.55 15.22
CA PHE A 113 -1.54 -2.66 14.12
C PHE A 113 -0.88 -4.04 14.08
N SER A 114 -0.51 -4.49 12.89
CA SER A 114 0.11 -5.79 12.63
C SER A 114 1.15 -5.68 11.52
N MET A 115 2.09 -6.62 11.49
CA MET A 115 3.10 -6.74 10.44
C MET A 115 2.76 -7.94 9.56
N VAL A 116 2.76 -7.77 8.25
CA VAL A 116 2.45 -8.81 7.27
C VAL A 116 3.53 -8.84 6.18
N GLY A 117 3.94 -10.03 5.75
CA GLY A 117 4.96 -10.24 4.71
C GLY A 117 6.08 -11.14 5.22
N ASP A 118 7.09 -11.34 4.37
CA ASP A 118 8.12 -12.35 4.57
C ASP A 118 9.50 -11.74 4.81
N TYR A 119 10.31 -12.45 5.59
CA TYR A 119 11.71 -12.14 5.80
C TYR A 119 12.53 -13.36 5.39
N ASN A 120 13.16 -13.28 4.22
CA ASN A 120 13.98 -14.35 3.65
C ASN A 120 15.45 -13.97 3.71
N ARG A 121 16.28 -14.92 4.15
CA ARG A 121 17.73 -14.77 4.19
C ARG A 121 18.37 -15.96 3.50
N ASP A 122 18.79 -15.75 2.26
CA ASP A 122 19.42 -16.77 1.43
C ASP A 122 20.93 -16.63 1.54
N SER A 123 21.61 -17.75 1.81
CA SER A 123 23.08 -17.80 1.80
C SER A 123 23.53 -18.59 0.59
N ILE A 124 24.04 -17.89 -0.41
CA ILE A 124 24.61 -18.49 -1.61
C ILE A 124 26.09 -18.78 -1.32
N VAL A 125 26.44 -20.06 -1.23
CA VAL A 125 27.82 -20.50 -1.11
C VAL A 125 28.31 -20.93 -2.49
N SER A 126 29.38 -20.29 -2.98
CA SER A 126 30.05 -20.62 -4.24
C SER A 126 31.54 -20.89 -4.00
N GLY A 127 32.20 -21.60 -4.92
CA GLY A 127 33.60 -22.02 -4.76
C GLY A 127 33.77 -23.37 -4.04
N GLY A 128 35.00 -23.70 -3.66
CA GLY A 128 35.34 -24.99 -3.05
C GLY A 128 35.51 -26.14 -4.04
N LYS A 129 35.44 -25.88 -5.35
CA LYS A 129 35.88 -26.85 -6.36
C LYS A 129 37.41 -26.87 -6.40
N LEU A 130 37.96 -28.04 -6.11
CA LEU A 130 39.31 -28.43 -6.48
C LEU A 130 39.27 -28.95 -7.92
N GLU A 131 39.84 -28.19 -8.85
CA GLU A 131 40.11 -28.67 -10.21
C GLU A 131 41.61 -28.95 -10.33
N GLY A 132 41.98 -30.20 -10.62
CA GLY A 132 43.38 -30.63 -10.76
C GLY A 132 43.70 -31.91 -10.00
N GLY A 133 44.87 -32.50 -10.31
CA GLY A 133 45.31 -33.81 -9.81
C GLY A 133 45.64 -34.83 -10.91
N ASP A 134 45.22 -34.57 -12.14
CA ASP A 134 45.45 -35.49 -13.26
C ASP A 134 46.84 -35.35 -13.89
N PHE A 135 47.28 -36.43 -14.52
CA PHE A 135 48.47 -36.49 -15.36
C PHE A 135 48.20 -35.76 -16.71
N SER A 136 49.04 -34.79 -17.06
CA SER A 136 49.03 -34.12 -18.36
C SER A 136 49.99 -34.83 -19.29
N LEU A 137 49.47 -35.53 -20.30
CA LEU A 137 50.28 -36.18 -21.35
C LEU A 137 51.23 -35.18 -22.05
N TRP A 138 50.75 -33.96 -22.29
CA TRP A 138 51.55 -32.91 -22.91
C TRP A 138 52.61 -32.33 -21.97
N GLY A 139 52.33 -32.32 -20.67
CA GLY A 139 53.31 -31.94 -19.64
C GLY A 139 54.40 -32.99 -19.50
N SER A 140 54.04 -34.27 -19.53
CA SER A 140 54.98 -35.39 -19.43
C SER A 140 55.97 -35.38 -20.61
N ILE A 141 55.48 -35.22 -21.84
CA ILE A 141 56.32 -35.16 -23.05
C ILE A 141 57.30 -33.98 -22.99
N LYS A 142 56.85 -32.78 -22.61
CA LYS A 142 57.74 -31.61 -22.46
C LYS A 142 58.78 -31.78 -21.35
N GLY A 143 58.36 -32.35 -20.23
CA GLY A 143 59.26 -32.66 -19.12
C GLY A 143 60.34 -33.64 -19.50
N LYS A 144 59.97 -34.71 -20.22
CA LYS A 144 60.89 -35.73 -20.74
C LYS A 144 61.94 -35.13 -21.66
N MET A 145 61.53 -34.25 -22.57
CA MET A 145 62.42 -33.62 -23.54
C MET A 145 63.43 -32.67 -22.88
N LEU A 146 63.03 -31.95 -21.82
CA LEU A 146 63.87 -30.93 -21.19
C LEU A 146 64.76 -31.48 -20.06
N TYR A 147 64.28 -32.47 -19.30
CA TYR A 147 64.96 -32.94 -18.08
C TYR A 147 64.95 -34.47 -17.94
N GLY A 148 64.69 -35.21 -19.02
CA GLY A 148 64.63 -36.68 -19.02
C GLY A 148 63.47 -37.23 -18.18
N ASP A 149 63.57 -38.47 -17.77
CA ASP A 149 62.47 -39.20 -17.10
C ASP A 149 62.04 -38.56 -15.76
N ILE A 150 62.93 -37.84 -15.08
CA ILE A 150 62.60 -37.08 -13.86
C ILE A 150 61.75 -35.85 -14.20
N GLY A 151 62.07 -35.18 -15.31
CA GLY A 151 61.28 -34.06 -15.83
C GLY A 151 59.86 -34.47 -16.23
N GLU A 152 59.72 -35.65 -16.84
CA GLU A 152 58.44 -36.23 -17.22
C GLU A 152 57.48 -36.29 -16.03
N LEU A 153 57.93 -36.85 -14.90
CA LEU A 153 57.15 -36.97 -13.67
C LEU A 153 56.75 -35.63 -13.05
N ILE A 154 57.65 -34.65 -13.08
CA ILE A 154 57.43 -33.34 -12.47
C ILE A 154 56.46 -32.51 -13.32
N TYR A 155 56.65 -32.47 -14.64
CA TYR A 155 55.82 -31.67 -15.54
C TYR A 155 54.49 -32.34 -15.89
N ALA A 156 54.35 -33.64 -15.67
CA ALA A 156 53.08 -34.33 -15.87
C ALA A 156 52.02 -33.95 -14.82
N ARG A 157 52.40 -33.46 -13.63
CA ARG A 157 51.41 -33.12 -12.59
C ARG A 157 50.69 -31.81 -12.93
N LYS A 158 49.39 -31.87 -13.24
CA LYS A 158 48.56 -30.65 -13.31
C LYS A 158 48.47 -30.01 -11.92
N LYS A 159 48.78 -28.71 -11.85
CA LYS A 159 48.62 -27.94 -10.60
C LYS A 159 47.17 -27.94 -10.16
N TYR A 160 46.94 -28.08 -8.87
CA TYR A 160 45.62 -27.87 -8.28
C TYR A 160 45.26 -26.38 -8.38
N THR A 161 44.12 -26.09 -9.00
CA THR A 161 43.46 -24.79 -8.93
C THR A 161 42.31 -24.88 -7.95
N ASN A 162 42.39 -24.10 -6.88
CA ASN A 162 41.34 -23.99 -5.88
C ASN A 162 40.54 -22.72 -6.12
N SER A 163 39.22 -22.86 -6.25
CA SER A 163 38.31 -21.72 -6.25
C SER A 163 37.99 -21.33 -4.80
N PRO A 164 38.30 -20.09 -4.35
CA PRO A 164 38.03 -19.68 -2.97
C PRO A 164 36.53 -19.77 -2.68
N ILE A 165 36.19 -20.29 -1.49
CA ILE A 165 34.80 -20.33 -1.02
C ILE A 165 34.34 -18.89 -0.77
N LYS A 166 33.27 -18.49 -1.43
CA LYS A 166 32.58 -17.21 -1.23
C LYS A 166 31.18 -17.48 -0.70
N THR A 167 30.78 -16.75 0.33
CA THR A 167 29.42 -16.78 0.86
C THR A 167 28.80 -15.41 0.66
N GLU A 168 27.73 -15.35 -0.10
CA GLU A 168 26.91 -14.16 -0.30
C GLU A 168 25.60 -14.34 0.45
N VAL A 169 25.23 -13.34 1.25
CA VAL A 169 23.98 -13.35 2.03
C VAL A 169 23.03 -12.37 1.37
N ASN A 170 21.98 -12.87 0.73
CA ASN A 170 20.90 -12.08 0.17
C ASN A 170 19.76 -12.00 1.19
N VAL A 171 19.38 -10.78 1.56
CA VAL A 171 18.26 -10.53 2.49
C VAL A 171 17.13 -9.88 1.70
N THR A 172 15.99 -10.56 1.64
CA THR A 172 14.76 -10.04 1.02
C THR A 172 13.72 -9.84 2.13
N ASP A 173 13.29 -8.61 2.34
CA ASP A 173 12.31 -8.25 3.37
C ASP A 173 11.12 -7.53 2.73
N THR A 174 9.97 -8.20 2.69
CA THR A 174 8.73 -7.69 2.07
C THR A 174 7.69 -7.27 3.10
N ARG A 175 8.08 -7.20 4.38
CA ARG A 175 7.16 -6.91 5.49
C ARG A 175 6.61 -5.49 5.41
N LYS A 176 5.32 -5.37 5.68
CA LYS A 176 4.53 -4.13 5.67
C LYS A 176 3.71 -4.04 6.95
N ILE A 177 3.38 -2.82 7.35
CA ILE A 177 2.54 -2.56 8.52
C ILE A 177 1.12 -2.28 8.10
N ILE A 178 0.18 -3.02 8.66
CA ILE A 178 -1.25 -2.73 8.56
C ILE A 178 -1.64 -2.00 9.85
N LEU A 179 -1.98 -0.72 9.74
CA LEU A 179 -2.48 0.12 10.83
C LEU A 179 -3.98 0.33 10.67
N LYS A 180 -4.76 0.02 11.71
CA LYS A 180 -6.20 0.30 11.78
C LYS A 180 -6.48 1.38 12.81
N PHE A 181 -7.32 2.35 12.48
CA PHE A 181 -7.65 3.49 13.34
C PHE A 181 -9.06 4.00 13.08
N LYS A 182 -9.57 4.83 13.99
CA LYS A 182 -10.86 5.52 13.84
C LYS A 182 -10.67 6.95 13.36
N GLU A 183 -11.46 7.33 12.36
CA GLU A 183 -11.60 8.70 11.91
C GLU A 183 -13.08 9.00 11.68
N ASN A 184 -13.60 10.07 12.31
CA ASN A 184 -15.03 10.41 12.26
C ASN A 184 -15.94 9.21 12.62
N GLU A 185 -15.56 8.47 13.66
CA GLU A 185 -16.23 7.24 14.14
C GLU A 185 -16.16 6.02 13.20
N GLU A 186 -15.65 6.18 11.97
CA GLU A 186 -15.46 5.09 11.02
C GLU A 186 -14.10 4.41 11.20
N GLU A 187 -14.07 3.09 11.05
CA GLU A 187 -12.81 2.34 11.01
C GLU A 187 -12.15 2.48 9.64
N LYS A 188 -10.89 2.88 9.66
CA LYS A 188 -10.02 3.03 8.49
C LYS A 188 -8.77 2.19 8.67
N GLY A 189 -8.13 1.85 7.56
CA GLY A 189 -6.87 1.11 7.55
C GLY A 189 -5.84 1.79 6.66
N MET A 190 -4.57 1.63 6.95
CA MET A 190 -3.48 1.99 6.03
C MET A 190 -2.38 0.95 6.05
N ILE A 191 -1.74 0.78 4.91
CA ILE A 191 -0.60 -0.12 4.72
C ILE A 191 0.63 0.75 4.52
N LEU A 192 1.60 0.63 5.42
CA LEU A 192 2.81 1.44 5.50
C LEU A 192 4.06 0.57 5.46
N ASP A 193 5.21 1.19 5.23
CA ASP A 193 6.52 0.57 5.36
C ASP A 193 6.80 0.03 6.78
N LYS A 194 7.69 -0.96 6.88
CA LYS A 194 8.10 -1.59 8.14
C LYS A 194 8.77 -0.62 9.13
N SER A 195 9.39 0.46 8.66
CA SER A 195 10.00 1.51 9.51
C SER A 195 9.05 2.03 10.58
N VAL A 196 7.75 2.12 10.26
CA VAL A 196 6.71 2.62 11.18
C VAL A 196 6.48 1.71 12.39
N TRP A 197 6.92 0.45 12.33
CA TRP A 197 6.68 -0.54 13.37
C TRP A 197 7.21 -0.15 14.75
N GLU A 198 8.45 0.35 14.81
CA GLU A 198 9.09 0.71 16.07
C GLU A 198 8.39 1.89 16.72
N HIS A 199 7.98 2.87 15.91
CA HIS A 199 7.20 4.02 16.35
C HIS A 199 5.85 3.60 16.95
N LEU A 200 5.12 2.70 16.30
CA LEU A 200 3.84 2.20 16.81
C LEU A 200 4.00 1.33 18.06
N CYS A 201 5.04 0.48 18.12
CA CYS A 201 5.37 -0.30 19.31
C CYS A 201 5.72 0.59 20.50
N PHE A 202 6.42 1.71 20.26
CA PHE A 202 6.72 2.68 21.31
C PHE A 202 5.46 3.47 21.74
N LEU A 203 4.64 3.88 20.78
CA LEU A 203 3.47 4.72 21.03
C LEU A 203 2.34 3.96 21.76
N CYS A 204 2.00 2.75 21.31
CA CYS A 204 0.87 1.97 21.84
C CYS A 204 1.14 0.45 21.79
N PRO A 205 2.10 -0.06 22.59
CA PRO A 205 2.47 -1.47 22.56
C PRO A 205 1.29 -2.43 22.81
N GLU A 206 0.29 -1.99 23.59
CA GLU A 206 -0.91 -2.75 23.93
C GLU A 206 -1.83 -3.03 22.72
N LYS A 207 -1.66 -2.31 21.61
CA LYS A 207 -2.49 -2.42 20.40
C LYS A 207 -1.87 -3.28 19.30
N LYS A 208 -0.71 -3.88 19.59
CA LYS A 208 -0.01 -4.78 18.68
C LYS A 208 -0.74 -6.11 18.56
N ILE A 209 -1.03 -6.53 17.33
CA ILE A 209 -1.53 -7.87 17.01
C ILE A 209 -0.38 -8.70 16.45
N LYS A 210 -0.30 -9.97 16.89
CA LYS A 210 0.70 -10.94 16.42
C LYS A 210 0.29 -11.56 15.10
#